data_AF-A0A832U289-F1
#
_entry.id   AF-A0A832U289-F1
#
_cell.length_a   1.000
_cell.length_b   1.000
_cell.length_c   1.000
_cell.angle_alpha   90.00
_cell.angle_beta   90.00
_cell.angle_gamma   90.00
#
_symmetry.space_group_name_H-M   'P 1'
#
loop_
_entity.id
_entity.type
_entity.pdbx_description
1 polymer ?
#
loop_
_entity_poly.entity_id
_entity_poly.type
_entity_poly.pdbx_seq_one_letter_code
_entity_poly.pdbx_strand_id
1 'polypeptide(L)'
;MKSLKEQDGKHYQKCTVVILPTEEASRLYLDIAKNKLAMTSDDPYYTQNFGGGTSNQQLYITSNEPIVEGDWYIKDNEIHQKLYGKTVIPSDARKIIATTDTLRYDTGKVSSSITCGDIPVYKQLPSPSPEFISAFIEAYNAGKPICSVLVEMITYYVKGNYSNICVSCKNEFHNTDKLGFICPDCSWKIKVDNQNCITIRKVKDNYTREEVAYFISACSSSVYSKLHAQESINKWIENNL
;
A
#
# COMPACT_ATOMS: atom_id res chain seq x y z
N MET A 1 -10.35 -1.92 -11.09
CA MET A 1 -9.78 -3.26 -11.28
C MET A 1 -8.35 -3.23 -10.75
N LYS A 2 -7.94 -4.20 -9.92
CA LYS A 2 -6.56 -4.24 -9.37
C LYS A 2 -5.59 -4.51 -10.53
N SER A 3 -4.67 -3.59 -10.80
CA SER A 3 -3.61 -3.81 -11.79
C SER A 3 -2.50 -4.62 -11.15
N LEU A 4 -2.47 -5.92 -11.42
CA LEU A 4 -1.44 -6.83 -10.93
C LEU A 4 -0.38 -7.08 -12.00
N LYS A 5 0.88 -7.13 -11.58
CA LYS A 5 2.02 -7.56 -12.40
C LYS A 5 2.41 -8.98 -11.99
N GLU A 6 2.59 -9.87 -12.94
CA GLU A 6 3.14 -11.20 -12.69
C GLU A 6 4.66 -11.19 -12.90
N GLN A 7 5.40 -11.74 -11.95
CA GLN A 7 6.85 -11.91 -12.03
C GLN A 7 7.27 -13.15 -11.25
N ASP A 8 8.08 -14.03 -11.85
CA ASP A 8 8.59 -15.26 -11.23
C ASP A 8 7.48 -16.17 -10.65
N GLY A 9 6.32 -16.25 -11.31
CA GLY A 9 5.15 -17.02 -10.83
C GLY A 9 4.46 -16.43 -9.60
N LYS A 10 4.71 -15.15 -9.29
CA LYS A 10 4.09 -14.40 -8.20
C LYS A 10 3.39 -13.17 -8.73
N HIS A 11 2.39 -12.71 -7.99
CA HIS A 11 1.62 -11.51 -8.33
C HIS A 11 1.99 -10.34 -7.44
N TYR A 12 2.07 -9.16 -8.05
CA TYR A 12 2.50 -7.95 -7.39
C TYR A 12 1.56 -6.79 -7.70
N GLN A 13 1.36 -5.92 -6.73
CA GLN A 13 0.64 -4.66 -6.90
C GLN A 13 1.61 -3.49 -6.84
N LYS A 14 1.57 -2.60 -7.84
CA LYS A 14 2.29 -1.32 -7.79
C LYS A 14 1.65 -0.42 -6.73
N CYS A 15 2.46 0.01 -5.78
CA CYS A 15 2.07 0.84 -4.64
C CYS A 15 2.98 2.08 -4.57
N THR A 16 2.52 3.10 -3.85
CA THR A 16 3.25 4.35 -3.63
C THR A 16 3.78 4.39 -2.21
N VAL A 17 5.01 4.87 -2.03
CA VAL A 17 5.61 5.07 -0.71
C VAL A 17 5.53 6.54 -0.36
N VAL A 18 5.03 6.84 0.84
CA VAL A 18 4.87 8.19 1.37
C VAL A 18 5.55 8.25 2.73
N ILE A 19 6.27 9.33 3.00
CA ILE A 19 6.81 9.64 4.33
C ILE A 19 6.15 10.93 4.81
N LEU A 20 5.63 10.92 6.04
CA LEU A 20 4.97 12.08 6.64
C LEU A 20 5.58 12.35 8.02
N PRO A 21 5.69 13.63 8.42
CA PRO A 21 6.06 13.98 9.78
C PRO A 21 4.95 13.53 10.75
N THR A 22 5.33 13.27 12.00
CA THR A 22 4.40 12.98 13.08
C THR A 22 4.88 13.62 14.39
N GLU A 23 3.94 13.97 15.27
CA GLU A 23 4.24 14.37 16.64
C GLU A 23 4.41 13.15 17.56
N GLU A 24 3.92 11.98 17.13
CA GLU A 24 4.05 10.73 17.87
C GLU A 24 5.49 10.22 17.89
N ALA A 25 5.81 9.42 18.90
CA ALA A 25 7.12 8.77 18.98
C ALA A 25 7.31 7.83 17.77
N SER A 26 8.40 8.03 17.03
CA SER A 26 8.76 7.18 15.89
C SER A 26 10.22 6.79 15.95
N ARG A 27 10.52 5.59 15.46
CA ARG A 27 11.89 5.13 15.26
C ARG A 27 12.55 5.80 14.06
N LEU A 28 11.76 6.19 13.06
CA LEU A 28 12.22 6.90 11.88
C LEU A 28 12.14 8.41 12.13
N TYR A 29 13.23 9.12 11.86
CA TYR A 29 13.28 10.57 12.01
C TYR A 29 14.11 11.22 10.91
N LEU A 30 13.83 12.49 10.66
CA LEU A 30 14.57 13.37 9.76
C LEU A 30 15.44 14.30 10.60
N ASP A 31 16.76 14.25 10.41
CA ASP A 31 17.68 15.32 10.84
C ASP A 31 17.47 16.52 9.90
N ILE A 32 16.82 17.55 10.42
CA ILE A 32 16.40 18.74 9.65
C ILE A 32 17.62 19.51 9.14
N ALA A 33 18.67 19.62 9.97
CA ALA A 33 19.88 20.35 9.62
C ALA A 33 20.66 19.68 8.49
N LYS A 34 20.69 18.34 8.48
CA LYS A 34 21.39 17.56 7.44
C LYS A 34 20.51 17.16 6.27
N ASN A 35 19.19 17.30 6.40
CA ASN A 35 18.19 16.71 5.52
C ASN A 35 18.46 15.21 5.26
N LYS A 36 18.65 14.46 6.35
CA LYS A 36 18.96 13.01 6.30
C LYS A 36 17.96 12.23 7.15
N LEU A 37 17.45 11.15 6.60
CA LEU A 37 16.69 10.17 7.35
C LEU A 37 17.63 9.26 8.13
N ALA A 38 17.20 8.88 9.33
CA ALA A 38 17.86 7.89 10.14
C ALA A 38 16.82 7.13 10.96
N MET A 39 17.22 5.98 11.48
CA MET A 39 16.41 5.16 12.37
C MET A 39 17.14 5.01 13.69
N THR A 40 16.44 5.17 14.82
CA THR A 40 17.04 4.89 16.13
C THR A 40 17.05 3.38 16.42
N SER A 41 18.18 2.90 16.97
CA SER A 41 18.30 1.55 17.51
C SER A 41 17.45 1.37 18.78
N ASP A 42 17.18 2.46 19.48
CA ASP A 42 16.62 2.48 20.83
C ASP A 42 15.11 2.72 20.80
N ASP A 43 14.50 2.69 21.99
CA ASP A 43 13.08 2.96 22.20
C ASP A 43 12.67 4.29 21.53
N PRO A 44 11.57 4.34 20.75
CA PRO A 44 11.08 5.57 20.11
C PRO A 44 10.90 6.75 21.07
N TYR A 45 10.81 6.55 22.40
CA TYR A 45 10.79 7.66 23.36
C TYR A 45 12.06 8.54 23.37
N TYR A 46 13.18 8.05 22.84
CA TYR A 46 14.40 8.87 22.73
C TYR A 46 14.29 9.98 21.69
N THR A 47 13.36 9.90 20.73
CA THR A 47 13.23 10.92 19.67
C THR A 47 12.41 12.14 20.08
N GLN A 48 11.53 12.02 21.09
CA GLN A 48 10.69 13.14 21.58
C GLN A 48 11.49 14.27 22.28
N ASN A 49 12.78 14.07 22.57
CA ASN A 49 13.60 14.99 23.37
C ASN A 49 14.83 15.56 22.64
N PHE A 50 14.99 15.37 21.32
CA PHE A 50 16.07 16.02 20.58
C PHE A 50 15.71 17.48 20.31
N GLY A 51 15.98 18.35 21.29
CA GLY A 51 15.83 19.79 21.19
C GLY A 51 16.34 20.35 19.86
N GLY A 52 15.42 20.67 18.96
CA GLY A 52 15.57 21.63 17.86
C GLY A 52 16.10 21.12 16.52
N GLY A 53 16.42 19.83 16.35
CA GLY A 53 17.12 19.37 15.14
C GLY A 53 16.47 18.24 14.35
N THR A 54 15.45 17.58 14.89
CA THR A 54 14.88 16.37 14.29
C THR A 54 13.36 16.44 14.21
N SER A 55 12.78 15.79 13.21
CA SER A 55 11.33 15.60 13.08
C SER A 55 11.02 14.11 12.93
N ASN A 56 10.16 13.58 13.80
CA ASN A 56 9.70 12.20 13.72
C ASN A 56 8.94 11.98 12.41
N GLN A 57 9.13 10.80 11.82
CA GLN A 57 8.54 10.46 10.53
C GLN A 57 7.85 9.11 10.61
N GLN A 58 6.79 8.92 9.84
CA GLN A 58 6.20 7.61 9.59
C GLN A 58 6.21 7.33 8.09
N LEU A 59 6.50 6.08 7.76
CA LEU A 59 6.47 5.59 6.39
C LEU A 59 5.15 4.85 6.16
N TYR A 60 4.51 5.17 5.04
CA TYR A 60 3.24 4.60 4.61
C TYR A 60 3.38 4.04 3.21
N ILE A 61 2.87 2.83 2.99
CA ILE A 61 2.72 2.25 1.66
C ILE A 61 1.25 2.30 1.33
N THR A 62 0.95 2.92 0.19
CA THR A 62 -0.41 3.22 -0.23
C THR A 62 -0.75 2.56 -1.55
N SER A 63 -2.03 2.27 -1.73
CA SER A 63 -2.57 1.61 -2.93
C SER A 63 -3.72 2.41 -3.53
N ASN A 64 -3.96 2.18 -4.83
CA ASN A 64 -5.11 2.71 -5.56
C ASN A 64 -6.36 1.82 -5.40
N GLU A 65 -6.39 0.94 -4.38
CA GLU A 65 -7.59 0.16 -4.11
C GLU A 65 -8.71 1.06 -3.60
N PRO A 66 -9.98 0.72 -3.89
CA PRO A 66 -11.11 1.37 -3.25
C PRO A 66 -10.98 1.34 -1.73
N ILE A 67 -11.17 2.48 -1.10
CA ILE A 67 -11.21 2.62 0.35
C ILE A 67 -12.59 2.17 0.82
N VAL A 68 -12.64 1.12 1.64
CA VAL A 68 -13.88 0.61 2.23
C VAL A 68 -13.91 0.88 3.74
N GLU A 69 -15.02 0.54 4.39
CA GLU A 69 -15.14 0.70 5.85
C GLU A 69 -14.05 -0.05 6.61
N GLY A 70 -13.52 0.60 7.64
CA GLY A 70 -12.39 0.17 8.46
C GLY A 70 -11.03 0.54 7.87
N ASP A 71 -10.94 0.82 6.56
CA ASP A 71 -9.66 1.14 5.93
C ASP A 71 -9.10 2.49 6.41
N TRP A 72 -7.78 2.49 6.60
CA TRP A 72 -7.00 3.70 6.75
C TRP A 72 -6.63 4.28 5.39
N TYR A 73 -6.62 5.60 5.28
CA TYR A 73 -6.25 6.29 4.05
C TYR A 73 -5.52 7.60 4.34
N ILE A 74 -4.72 8.04 3.37
CA ILE A 74 -4.05 9.33 3.35
C ILE A 74 -4.84 10.28 2.46
N LYS A 75 -5.04 11.51 2.92
CA LYS A 75 -5.58 12.61 2.13
C LYS A 75 -4.96 13.92 2.63
N ASP A 76 -4.50 14.78 1.74
CA ASP A 76 -3.88 16.07 2.10
C ASP A 76 -2.75 15.94 3.15
N ASN A 77 -1.95 14.86 3.09
CA ASN A 77 -0.92 14.51 4.09
C ASN A 77 -1.45 14.22 5.51
N GLU A 78 -2.75 14.00 5.67
CA GLU A 78 -3.39 13.59 6.91
C GLU A 78 -3.83 12.12 6.83
N ILE A 79 -3.81 11.47 8.00
CA ILE A 79 -4.21 10.07 8.17
C ILE A 79 -5.66 10.03 8.66
N HIS A 80 -6.51 9.29 7.96
CA HIS A 80 -7.91 9.13 8.31
C HIS A 80 -8.30 7.65 8.31
N GLN A 81 -9.34 7.32 9.09
CA GLN A 81 -9.99 6.02 9.04
C GLN A 81 -11.40 6.17 8.44
N LYS A 82 -11.76 5.29 7.52
CA LYS A 82 -13.11 5.23 6.95
C LYS A 82 -14.05 4.54 7.93
N LEU A 83 -14.77 5.33 8.72
CA LEU A 83 -15.80 4.85 9.65
C LEU A 83 -17.13 4.51 8.94
N TYR A 84 -17.99 3.75 9.63
CA TYR A 84 -19.34 3.41 9.18
C TYR A 84 -20.13 4.68 8.80
N GLY A 85 -20.80 4.64 7.63
CA GLY A 85 -21.67 5.72 7.16
C GLY A 85 -21.23 6.41 5.86
N LYS A 86 -21.96 7.48 5.51
CA LYS A 86 -21.89 8.16 4.19
C LYS A 86 -20.76 9.19 4.05
N THR A 87 -19.60 9.01 4.69
CA THR A 87 -18.45 9.86 4.39
C THR A 87 -18.02 9.62 2.93
N VAL A 88 -18.17 10.64 2.07
CA VAL A 88 -17.68 10.58 0.70
C VAL A 88 -16.15 10.56 0.76
N ILE A 89 -15.55 9.51 0.20
CA ILE A 89 -14.09 9.43 0.09
C ILE A 89 -13.64 10.30 -1.08
N PRO A 90 -12.74 11.26 -0.86
CA PRO A 90 -12.17 12.08 -1.92
C PRO A 90 -11.44 11.23 -2.97
N SER A 91 -11.50 11.61 -4.24
CA SER A 91 -10.95 10.81 -5.35
C SER A 91 -9.43 10.70 -5.36
N ASP A 92 -8.76 11.65 -4.71
CA ASP A 92 -7.31 11.73 -4.52
C ASP A 92 -6.82 10.97 -3.29
N ALA A 93 -7.73 10.52 -2.41
CA ALA A 93 -7.37 9.71 -1.25
C ALA A 93 -6.72 8.38 -1.67
N ARG A 94 -5.79 7.90 -0.85
CA ARG A 94 -5.07 6.64 -1.08
C ARG A 94 -5.16 5.72 0.12
N LYS A 95 -5.55 4.47 -0.10
CA LYS A 95 -5.64 3.46 0.96
C LYS A 95 -4.25 3.12 1.49
N ILE A 96 -4.08 3.16 2.81
CA ILE A 96 -2.86 2.69 3.49
C ILE A 96 -2.94 1.17 3.63
N ILE A 97 -1.88 0.50 3.22
CA ILE A 97 -1.80 -0.96 3.24
C ILE A 97 -0.66 -1.52 4.09
N ALA A 98 0.34 -0.70 4.39
CA ALA A 98 1.38 -1.00 5.37
C ALA A 98 1.95 0.31 5.93
N THR A 99 2.46 0.27 7.15
CA THR A 99 3.06 1.44 7.80
C THR A 99 4.05 1.06 8.89
N THR A 100 5.01 1.95 9.18
CA THR A 100 5.85 1.87 10.39
C THR A 100 5.12 2.35 11.65
N ASP A 101 3.93 2.93 11.48
CA ASP A 101 3.08 3.43 12.55
C ASP A 101 2.31 2.28 13.25
N THR A 102 1.65 2.60 14.35
CA THR A 102 0.85 1.66 15.16
C THR A 102 -0.63 1.66 14.80
N LEU A 103 -0.98 2.07 13.58
CA LEU A 103 -2.36 2.11 13.10
C LEU A 103 -3.05 0.75 13.20
N ARG A 104 -4.29 0.75 13.72
CA ARG A 104 -5.08 -0.44 14.03
C ARG A 104 -6.45 -0.39 13.36
N TYR A 105 -6.90 -1.52 12.85
CA TYR A 105 -8.29 -1.72 12.45
C TYR A 105 -9.15 -2.02 13.68
N ASP A 106 -10.32 -1.41 13.78
CA ASP A 106 -11.39 -1.91 14.62
C ASP A 106 -12.01 -3.13 13.91
N THR A 107 -11.84 -4.32 14.47
CA THR A 107 -12.44 -5.55 13.89
C THR A 107 -13.79 -5.90 14.50
N GLY A 108 -14.34 -4.98 15.30
CA GLY A 108 -15.57 -5.17 16.06
C GLY A 108 -15.32 -5.81 17.43
N LYS A 109 -16.42 -5.98 18.16
CA LYS A 109 -16.47 -6.60 19.48
C LYS A 109 -16.59 -8.12 19.31
N VAL A 110 -15.64 -8.88 19.85
CA VAL A 110 -15.82 -10.32 20.01
C VAL A 110 -16.60 -10.53 21.31
N SER A 111 -17.82 -11.05 21.21
CA SER A 111 -18.57 -11.52 22.38
C SER A 111 -17.82 -12.72 22.96
N SER A 112 -17.02 -12.49 24.00
CA SER A 112 -16.52 -13.57 24.84
C SER A 112 -17.69 -14.08 25.68
N SER A 113 -18.05 -15.35 25.52
CA SER A 113 -19.16 -15.98 26.26
C SER A 113 -18.88 -16.18 27.76
N ILE A 114 -17.89 -15.47 28.33
CA ILE A 114 -17.41 -15.66 29.70
C ILE A 114 -17.11 -14.28 30.30
N THR A 115 -18.14 -13.66 30.91
CA THR A 115 -18.14 -12.68 32.02
C THR A 115 -17.19 -11.47 32.05
N CYS A 116 -16.38 -11.25 31.03
CA CYS A 116 -15.52 -10.08 30.91
C CYS A 116 -15.96 -9.34 29.65
N GLY A 117 -16.44 -8.11 29.79
CA GLY A 117 -17.09 -7.34 28.72
C GLY A 117 -16.31 -7.31 27.40
N ASP A 118 -17.04 -6.99 26.32
CA ASP A 118 -16.54 -6.95 24.94
C ASP A 118 -15.10 -6.41 24.84
N ILE A 119 -14.12 -7.29 24.58
CA ILE A 119 -12.75 -6.88 24.33
C ILE A 119 -12.65 -6.53 22.84
N PRO A 120 -12.36 -5.27 22.47
CA PRO A 120 -12.12 -4.92 21.08
C PRO A 120 -10.87 -5.66 20.58
N VAL A 121 -11.03 -6.44 19.52
CA VAL A 121 -9.88 -7.07 18.85
C VAL A 121 -9.38 -6.07 17.82
N TYR A 122 -8.16 -5.59 18.02
CA TYR A 122 -7.50 -4.71 17.07
C TYR A 122 -6.52 -5.51 16.23
N LYS A 123 -6.58 -5.36 14.91
CA LYS A 123 -5.54 -5.88 14.01
C LYS A 123 -4.66 -4.70 13.58
N GLN A 124 -3.36 -4.77 13.86
CA GLN A 124 -2.42 -3.75 13.39
C GLN A 124 -2.22 -3.89 11.88
N LEU A 125 -2.09 -2.75 11.18
CA LEU A 125 -1.59 -2.74 9.80
C LEU A 125 -0.22 -3.42 9.73
N PRO A 126 0.11 -4.14 8.65
CA PRO A 126 1.42 -4.75 8.54
C PRO A 126 2.51 -3.68 8.34
N SER A 127 3.74 -4.03 8.72
CA SER A 127 4.90 -3.15 8.56
C SER A 127 5.65 -3.48 7.26
N PRO A 128 6.31 -2.49 6.63
CA PRO A 128 7.43 -2.78 5.75
C PRO A 128 8.53 -3.56 6.51
N SER A 129 9.28 -4.41 5.81
CA SER A 129 10.37 -5.16 6.45
C SER A 129 11.54 -4.24 6.85
N PRO A 130 12.34 -4.60 7.87
CA PRO A 130 13.51 -3.82 8.28
C PRO A 130 14.52 -3.59 7.14
N GLU A 131 14.70 -4.59 6.27
CA GLU A 131 15.58 -4.50 5.10
C GLU A 131 15.08 -3.44 4.12
N PHE A 132 13.77 -3.38 3.88
CA PHE A 132 13.18 -2.34 3.04
C PHE A 132 13.35 -0.96 3.66
N ILE A 133 13.11 -0.79 4.96
CA ILE A 133 13.26 0.50 5.65
C ILE A 133 14.72 0.99 5.54
N SER A 134 15.68 0.09 5.72
CA SER A 134 17.10 0.40 5.59
C SER A 134 17.46 0.85 4.18
N ALA A 135 17.01 0.11 3.16
CA ALA A 135 17.21 0.48 1.76
C ALA A 135 16.50 1.80 1.38
N PHE A 136 15.33 2.08 1.96
CA PHE A 136 14.61 3.34 1.77
C PHE A 136 15.40 4.52 2.32
N ILE A 137 15.94 4.40 3.54
CA ILE A 137 16.77 5.44 4.17
C ILE A 137 18.02 5.72 3.34
N GLU A 138 18.72 4.69 2.89
CA GLU A 138 19.89 4.84 2.01
C GLU A 138 19.56 5.58 0.72
N ALA A 139 18.48 5.17 0.05
CA ALA A 139 18.03 5.76 -1.20
C ALA A 139 17.60 7.23 -1.03
N TYR A 140 16.84 7.54 0.03
CA TYR A 140 16.46 8.91 0.39
C TYR A 140 17.70 9.77 0.63
N ASN A 141 18.64 9.28 1.45
CA ASN A 141 19.87 10.00 1.79
C ASN A 141 20.80 10.20 0.59
N ALA A 142 20.72 9.34 -0.43
CA ALA A 142 21.43 9.49 -1.70
C ALA A 142 20.74 10.45 -2.68
N GLY A 143 19.61 11.07 -2.31
CA GLY A 143 18.82 11.96 -3.17
C GLY A 143 17.98 11.22 -4.22
N LYS A 144 17.72 9.93 -4.02
CA LYS A 144 16.94 9.07 -4.93
C LYS A 144 15.84 8.33 -4.15
N PRO A 145 14.86 9.05 -3.56
CA PRO A 145 13.84 8.43 -2.73
C PRO A 145 13.04 7.39 -3.51
N ILE A 146 12.71 6.28 -2.85
CA ILE A 146 11.87 5.23 -3.45
C ILE A 146 10.42 5.69 -3.37
N CYS A 147 9.84 6.12 -4.49
CA CYS A 147 8.45 6.60 -4.52
C CYS A 147 7.44 5.51 -4.88
N SER A 148 7.88 4.42 -5.51
CA SER A 148 6.99 3.33 -5.94
C SER A 148 7.63 1.96 -5.75
N VAL A 149 6.79 1.00 -5.35
CA VAL A 149 7.21 -0.38 -5.01
C VAL A 149 6.21 -1.41 -5.52
N LEU A 150 6.65 -2.65 -5.63
CA LEU A 150 5.82 -3.82 -5.91
C LEU A 150 5.59 -4.59 -4.61
N VAL A 151 4.34 -4.71 -4.18
CA VAL A 151 3.95 -5.46 -2.98
C VAL A 151 3.42 -6.83 -3.41
N GLU A 152 3.93 -7.91 -2.80
CA GLU A 152 3.53 -9.28 -3.12
C GLU A 152 2.08 -9.56 -2.69
N MET A 153 1.30 -10.13 -3.61
CA MET A 153 -0.11 -10.47 -3.43
C MET A 153 -0.28 -11.99 -3.45
N ILE A 154 -1.23 -12.48 -2.66
CA ILE A 154 -1.67 -13.88 -2.66
C ILE A 154 -3.15 -13.97 -3.01
N THR A 155 -3.51 -15.07 -3.66
CA THR A 155 -4.92 -15.44 -3.85
C THR A 155 -5.47 -16.02 -2.56
N TYR A 156 -6.66 -15.56 -2.19
CA TYR A 156 -7.44 -16.07 -1.09
C TYR A 156 -8.80 -16.54 -1.61
N TYR A 157 -9.23 -17.70 -1.11
CA TYR A 157 -10.53 -18.25 -1.45
C TYR A 157 -11.64 -17.38 -0.88
N VAL A 158 -12.52 -16.88 -1.75
CA VAL A 158 -13.74 -16.20 -1.31
C VAL A 158 -14.83 -17.27 -1.26
N LYS A 159 -15.65 -17.29 -0.21
CA LYS A 159 -16.85 -18.14 -0.21
C LYS A 159 -17.82 -17.57 -1.26
N GLY A 160 -17.86 -18.19 -2.43
CA GLY A 160 -18.93 -17.97 -3.39
C GLY A 160 -20.21 -18.65 -2.92
N ASN A 161 -21.35 -18.09 -3.30
CA ASN A 161 -22.62 -18.82 -3.26
C ASN A 161 -22.76 -19.68 -4.52
N TYR A 162 -23.73 -20.59 -4.55
CA TYR A 162 -24.01 -21.44 -5.72
C TYR A 162 -24.36 -20.66 -7.00
N SER A 163 -24.53 -19.32 -6.91
CA SER A 163 -24.96 -18.48 -8.02
C SER A 163 -23.83 -17.76 -8.75
N ASN A 164 -22.56 -18.16 -8.59
CA ASN A 164 -21.41 -17.54 -9.28
C ASN A 164 -21.28 -16.02 -9.04
N ILE A 165 -21.85 -15.50 -7.95
CA ILE A 165 -21.82 -14.07 -7.62
C ILE A 165 -20.89 -13.86 -6.43
N CYS A 166 -19.98 -12.90 -6.54
CA CYS A 166 -19.06 -12.60 -5.44
C CYS A 166 -19.83 -11.92 -4.31
N VAL A 167 -19.77 -12.48 -3.10
CA VAL A 167 -20.43 -11.87 -1.94
C VAL A 167 -19.88 -10.47 -1.62
N SER A 168 -18.62 -10.21 -1.97
CA SER A 168 -17.92 -8.95 -1.71
C SER A 168 -18.20 -7.87 -2.77
N CYS A 169 -17.92 -8.14 -4.06
CA CYS A 169 -18.10 -7.12 -5.11
C CYS A 169 -19.40 -7.23 -5.91
N LYS A 170 -20.20 -8.29 -5.70
CA LYS A 170 -21.43 -8.58 -6.45
C LYS A 170 -21.25 -8.83 -7.96
N ASN A 171 -20.01 -8.92 -8.45
CA ASN A 171 -19.75 -9.34 -9.83
C ASN A 171 -20.07 -10.82 -10.01
N GLU A 172 -20.66 -11.14 -11.17
CA GLU A 172 -20.80 -12.52 -11.65
C GLU A 172 -19.44 -13.00 -12.19
N PHE A 173 -19.06 -14.23 -11.87
CA PHE A 173 -17.86 -14.87 -12.41
C PHE A 173 -18.12 -16.35 -12.69
N HIS A 174 -17.76 -16.80 -13.88
CA HIS A 174 -17.89 -18.20 -14.25
C HIS A 174 -16.65 -18.96 -13.76
N ASN A 175 -16.84 -19.85 -12.81
CA ASN A 175 -15.77 -20.74 -12.38
C ASN A 175 -15.98 -22.12 -12.99
N THR A 176 -15.05 -22.57 -13.84
CA THR A 176 -15.09 -23.89 -14.46
C THR A 176 -14.56 -24.98 -13.53
N ASP A 177 -13.85 -24.60 -12.46
CA ASP A 177 -13.12 -25.53 -11.61
C ASP A 177 -13.86 -25.77 -10.29
N LYS A 178 -14.21 -27.04 -10.03
CA LYS A 178 -14.99 -27.52 -8.88
C LYS A 178 -14.33 -27.31 -7.50
N LEU A 179 -13.20 -26.60 -7.41
CA LEU A 179 -12.31 -26.56 -6.24
C LEU A 179 -12.36 -25.25 -5.42
N GLY A 180 -13.31 -24.37 -5.70
CA GLY A 180 -13.58 -23.20 -4.86
C GLY A 180 -13.72 -21.93 -5.66
N PHE A 181 -14.63 -21.07 -5.23
CA PHE A 181 -15.00 -19.84 -5.92
C PHE A 181 -13.94 -18.75 -5.76
N ILE A 182 -13.10 -18.53 -6.77
CA ILE A 182 -12.11 -17.44 -6.77
C ILE A 182 -12.69 -16.27 -7.55
N CYS A 183 -12.99 -15.17 -6.86
CA CYS A 183 -13.41 -13.94 -7.53
C CYS A 183 -12.16 -13.19 -7.97
N PRO A 184 -11.92 -12.99 -9.28
CA PRO A 184 -10.67 -12.39 -9.77
C PRO A 184 -10.43 -10.99 -9.21
N ASP A 185 -11.48 -10.23 -8.87
CA ASP A 185 -11.36 -8.90 -8.30
C ASP A 185 -11.14 -8.87 -6.77
N CYS A 186 -11.63 -9.88 -6.04
CA CYS A 186 -11.69 -9.86 -4.57
C CYS A 186 -10.78 -10.89 -3.91
N SER A 187 -10.26 -11.85 -4.66
CA SER A 187 -9.40 -12.91 -4.13
C SER A 187 -7.99 -12.44 -3.82
N TRP A 188 -7.55 -11.29 -4.30
CA TRP A 188 -6.20 -10.81 -4.04
C TRP A 188 -6.08 -10.09 -2.71
N LYS A 189 -5.23 -10.62 -1.83
CA LYS A 189 -4.83 -10.01 -0.56
C LYS A 189 -3.33 -9.80 -0.53
N ILE A 190 -2.89 -8.81 0.22
CA ILE A 190 -1.47 -8.59 0.47
C ILE A 190 -0.92 -9.79 1.22
N LYS A 191 0.25 -10.26 0.79
CA LYS A 191 0.98 -11.29 1.50
C LYS A 191 1.64 -10.69 2.73
N VAL A 192 1.28 -11.23 3.89
CA VAL A 192 1.84 -10.85 5.20
C VAL A 192 2.49 -12.07 5.81
N ASP A 193 3.71 -11.91 6.34
CA ASP A 193 4.43 -12.98 7.04
C ASP A 193 3.98 -13.14 8.50
N ASN A 194 4.66 -14.02 9.24
CA ASN A 194 4.36 -14.27 10.66
C ASN A 194 4.84 -13.15 11.60
N GLN A 195 5.64 -12.18 11.12
CA GLN A 195 6.02 -10.97 11.85
C GLN A 195 5.14 -9.77 11.49
N ASN A 196 3.99 -10.00 10.82
CA ASN A 196 3.10 -8.95 10.34
C ASN A 196 3.82 -7.98 9.38
N CYS A 197 4.78 -8.47 8.59
CA CYS A 197 5.50 -7.68 7.59
C CYS A 197 5.07 -8.03 6.16
N ILE A 198 5.18 -7.06 5.25
CA ILE A 198 4.90 -7.25 3.82
C ILE A 198 6.19 -7.44 3.03
N THR A 199 6.12 -8.26 1.97
CA THR A 199 7.23 -8.41 1.02
C THR A 199 7.16 -7.31 -0.05
N ILE A 200 8.24 -6.53 -0.16
CA ILE A 200 8.36 -5.40 -1.08
C ILE A 200 9.50 -5.64 -2.06
N ARG A 201 9.25 -5.38 -3.34
CA ARG A 201 10.24 -5.39 -4.41
C ARG A 201 10.32 -4.02 -5.09
N LYS A 202 11.46 -3.72 -5.71
CA LYS A 202 11.61 -2.52 -6.53
C LYS A 202 10.73 -2.64 -7.78
N VAL A 203 10.14 -1.52 -8.20
CA VAL A 203 9.63 -1.38 -9.57
C VAL A 203 10.87 -1.28 -10.46
N LYS A 204 11.18 -2.35 -11.19
CA LYS A 204 12.35 -2.52 -12.09
C LYS A 204 13.15 -1.23 -12.37
N ASP A 205 14.39 -1.17 -11.88
CA ASP A 205 15.24 0.04 -11.95
C ASP A 205 15.82 0.31 -13.36
N ASN A 206 15.87 -0.71 -14.23
CA ASN A 206 16.53 -0.62 -15.54
C ASN A 206 15.61 -1.12 -16.64
N TYR A 207 15.36 -0.25 -17.61
CA TYR A 207 14.72 -0.60 -18.87
C TYR A 207 15.80 -0.72 -19.95
N THR A 208 15.78 -1.80 -20.73
CA THR A 208 16.67 -1.86 -21.90
C THR A 208 16.22 -0.83 -22.94
N ARG A 209 17.12 -0.46 -23.85
CA ARG A 209 16.78 0.46 -24.94
C ARG A 209 15.61 -0.07 -25.77
N GLU A 210 15.54 -1.37 -25.96
CA GLU A 210 14.49 -2.07 -26.70
C GLU A 210 13.16 -2.03 -25.95
N GLU A 211 13.17 -2.18 -24.62
CA GLU A 211 11.99 -2.03 -23.79
C GLU A 211 11.47 -0.59 -23.81
N VAL A 212 12.35 0.40 -23.68
CA VAL A 212 11.99 1.82 -23.81
C VAL A 212 11.43 2.10 -25.20
N ALA A 213 12.05 1.58 -26.26
CA ALA A 213 11.58 1.74 -27.63
C ALA A 213 10.20 1.10 -27.85
N TYR A 214 9.97 -0.08 -27.28
CA TYR A 214 8.66 -0.73 -27.26
C TYR A 214 7.62 0.13 -26.54
N PHE A 215 7.93 0.66 -25.36
CA PHE A 215 7.02 1.51 -24.61
C PHE A 215 6.68 2.82 -25.35
N ILE A 216 7.67 3.46 -25.97
CA ILE A 216 7.45 4.64 -26.82
C ILE A 216 6.55 4.30 -28.01
N SER A 217 6.79 3.16 -28.67
CA SER A 217 5.96 2.69 -29.80
C SER A 217 4.52 2.38 -29.36
N ALA A 218 4.32 1.69 -28.24
CA ALA A 218 3.01 1.38 -27.68
C ALA A 218 2.26 2.63 -27.21
N CYS A 219 2.97 3.59 -26.60
CA CYS A 219 2.44 4.90 -26.25
C CYS A 219 2.01 5.66 -27.51
N SER A 220 2.86 5.70 -28.55
CA SER A 220 2.52 6.38 -29.81
C SER A 220 1.28 5.78 -30.48
N SER A 221 1.14 4.45 -30.48
CA SER A 221 -0.01 3.75 -31.06
C SER A 221 -1.32 3.98 -30.29
N SER A 222 -1.24 4.06 -28.96
CA SER A 222 -2.41 4.28 -28.09
C SER A 222 -2.82 5.76 -28.01
N VAL A 223 -1.86 6.68 -28.02
CA VAL A 223 -2.10 8.14 -27.99
C VAL A 223 -2.54 8.67 -29.36
N TYR A 224 -2.07 8.11 -30.48
CA TYR A 224 -2.59 8.47 -31.81
C TYR A 224 -4.10 8.21 -31.96
N SER A 225 -4.64 7.23 -31.23
CA SER A 225 -6.08 6.93 -31.24
C SER A 225 -6.93 7.91 -30.43
N LYS A 226 -6.31 8.74 -29.59
CA LYS A 226 -6.98 9.71 -28.71
C LYS A 226 -6.23 11.05 -28.80
N LEU A 227 -6.64 11.88 -29.76
CA LEU A 227 -6.28 13.29 -29.81
C LEU A 227 -6.59 13.94 -28.46
N HIS A 228 -5.62 14.03 -27.53
CA HIS A 228 -5.40 15.14 -26.59
C HIS A 228 -4.27 14.87 -25.57
N ALA A 229 -3.43 15.91 -25.46
CA ALA A 229 -2.61 16.37 -24.33
C ALA A 229 -1.46 15.49 -23.79
N GLN A 230 -0.31 16.15 -23.58
CA GLN A 230 0.89 15.69 -22.88
C GLN A 230 0.60 15.00 -21.52
N GLU A 231 -0.51 15.38 -20.89
CA GLU A 231 -1.04 14.79 -19.67
C GLU A 231 -1.37 13.29 -19.83
N SER A 232 -1.84 12.88 -21.00
CA SER A 232 -2.08 11.47 -21.35
C SER A 232 -0.80 10.66 -21.43
N ILE A 233 0.31 11.27 -21.86
CA ILE A 233 1.62 10.62 -21.98
C ILE A 233 2.26 10.46 -20.60
N ASN A 234 2.26 11.50 -19.77
CA ASN A 234 2.81 11.43 -18.41
C ASN A 234 2.07 10.37 -17.56
N LYS A 235 0.73 10.37 -17.63
CA LYS A 235 -0.09 9.36 -16.95
C LYS A 235 0.18 7.95 -17.49
N TRP A 236 0.46 7.80 -18.78
CA TRP A 236 0.84 6.51 -19.36
C TRP A 236 2.22 6.07 -18.84
N ILE A 237 3.19 6.97 -18.80
CA ILE A 237 4.54 6.72 -18.26
C ILE A 237 4.44 6.29 -16.80
N GLU A 238 3.72 7.01 -15.94
CA GLU A 238 3.53 6.64 -14.53
C GLU A 238 2.91 5.25 -14.31
N ASN A 239 2.05 4.81 -15.24
CA ASN A 239 1.38 3.52 -15.13
C ASN A 239 2.23 2.35 -15.66
N ASN A 240 3.08 2.60 -16.66
CA ASN A 240 3.76 1.54 -17.41
C ASN A 240 5.27 1.44 -17.10
N LEU A 241 5.90 2.57 -16.79
CA LEU A 241 7.31 2.68 -16.41
C LEU A 241 7.46 2.85 -14.89
#